data_AF-E9KZH8-F1
#
_entry.id   AF-E9KZH8-F1
#
_cell.length_a   1.000
_cell.length_b   1.000
_cell.length_c   1.000
_cell.angle_alpha   90.00
_cell.angle_beta   90.00
_cell.angle_gamma   90.00
#
_symmetry.space_group_name_H-M   'P 1'
#
loop_
_entity.id
_entity.type
_entity.pdbx_description
1 polymer ?
#
loop_
_entity_poly.entity_id
_entity_poly.type
_entity_poly.pdbx_seq_one_letter_code
_entity_poly.pdbx_strand_id
1 'polypeptide(L)'
;AGWGNLGGGVTQLVMGSCLFPLFKLGMSAEMAWRTVCIVPAAVGIFVGFLILKISDDAPKGNYAEMKKQGTMAEVSAAASFRAGALNFNTWLLFIQYACCFGVELTMNNAAALYFREQFNLNTESAAAIASLFGWMNLFARGVGGFVSDKANAKMGMRGRICT
;
A
#
# COMPACT_ATOMS: atom_id res chain seq x y z
N ALA A 1 1.68 -1.00 -4.99
CA ALA A 1 1.57 -1.83 -3.78
C ALA A 1 2.65 -1.53 -2.71
N GLY A 2 3.94 -1.34 -3.06
CA GLY A 2 5.06 -1.10 -2.11
C GLY A 2 4.80 -0.03 -1.06
N TRP A 3 4.48 1.17 -1.52
CA TRP A 3 4.15 2.31 -0.68
C TRP A 3 2.90 2.10 0.21
N GLY A 4 1.93 1.30 -0.23
CA GLY A 4 0.75 0.97 0.56
C GLY A 4 1.06 0.07 1.75
N ASN A 5 1.91 -0.94 1.57
CA ASN A 5 2.30 -1.86 2.65
C ASN A 5 3.27 -1.19 3.62
N LEU A 6 4.15 -0.32 3.12
CA LEU A 6 4.94 0.58 3.97
C LEU A 6 4.02 1.49 4.79
N GLY A 7 3.02 2.12 4.17
CA GLY A 7 2.04 2.97 4.86
C GLY A 7 1.31 2.23 5.97
N GLY A 8 0.93 0.96 5.73
CA GLY A 8 0.37 0.09 6.76
C GLY A 8 1.32 -0.15 7.94
N GLY A 9 2.60 -0.45 7.67
CA GLY A 9 3.62 -0.62 8.71
C GLY A 9 3.92 0.67 9.48
N VAL A 10 4.06 1.80 8.79
CA VAL A 10 4.22 3.13 9.41
C VAL A 10 3.02 3.47 10.29
N THR A 11 1.80 3.16 9.84
CA THR A 11 0.58 3.38 10.61
C THR A 11 0.57 2.51 11.86
N GLN A 12 0.93 1.22 11.78
CA GLN A 12 1.03 0.34 12.95
C GLN A 12 2.05 0.84 13.98
N LEU A 13 3.21 1.34 13.53
CA LEU A 13 4.24 1.89 14.40
C LEU A 13 3.80 3.22 15.03
N VAL A 14 3.37 4.20 14.22
CA VAL A 14 2.98 5.53 14.69
C VAL A 14 1.75 5.46 15.60
N MET A 15 0.73 4.70 15.20
CA MET A 15 -0.53 4.63 15.94
C MET A 15 -0.39 3.73 17.17
N GLY A 16 0.18 2.53 17.00
CA GLY A 16 0.26 1.52 18.05
C GLY A 16 1.39 1.75 19.05
N SER A 17 2.57 2.18 18.57
CA SER A 17 3.77 2.29 19.41
C SER A 17 4.07 3.71 19.88
N CYS A 18 3.61 4.76 19.17
CA CYS A 18 3.89 6.15 19.55
C CYS A 18 2.65 6.87 20.11
N LEU A 19 1.55 6.92 19.36
CA LEU A 19 0.38 7.73 19.72
C LEU A 19 -0.45 7.09 20.82
N PHE A 20 -0.72 5.77 20.77
CA PHE A 20 -1.52 5.09 21.78
C PHE A 20 -0.93 5.21 23.21
N PRO A 21 0.37 4.97 23.46
CA PRO A 21 0.96 5.16 24.78
C PRO A 21 0.93 6.62 25.24
N LEU A 22 1.16 7.56 24.32
CA LEU A 22 1.13 9.00 24.60
C LEU A 22 -0.25 9.46 25.07
N PHE A 23 -1.32 9.02 24.41
CA PHE A 23 -2.69 9.36 24.84
C PHE A 23 -3.12 8.60 26.10
N LYS A 24 -2.56 7.40 26.36
CA LYS A 24 -2.82 6.63 27.59
C LYS A 24 -2.27 7.31 28.85
N LEU A 25 -1.30 8.23 28.74
CA LEU A 25 -0.79 9.01 29.88
C LEU A 25 -1.82 10.01 30.44
N GLY A 26 -2.81 10.42 29.64
CA GLY A 26 -3.81 11.41 30.03
C GLY A 26 -5.27 10.96 29.88
N MET A 27 -5.53 9.78 29.31
CA MET A 27 -6.88 9.28 29.02
C MET A 27 -6.98 7.76 29.28
N SER A 28 -8.21 7.28 29.50
CA SER A 28 -8.47 5.84 29.55
C SER A 28 -8.13 5.16 28.23
N ALA A 29 -7.79 3.86 28.28
CA ALA A 29 -7.44 3.09 27.08
C ALA A 29 -8.53 3.15 25.99
N GLU A 30 -9.80 3.22 26.40
CA GLU A 30 -10.94 3.29 25.48
C GLU A 30 -11.05 4.64 24.75
N MET A 31 -10.72 5.74 25.41
CA MET A 31 -10.67 7.06 24.76
C MET A 31 -9.41 7.21 23.90
N ALA A 32 -8.28 6.67 24.35
CA ALA A 32 -7.01 6.76 23.64
C ALA A 32 -7.07 6.16 22.23
N TRP A 33 -7.60 4.93 22.06
CA TRP A 33 -7.65 4.32 20.72
C TRP A 33 -8.57 5.06 19.75
N ARG A 34 -9.67 5.66 20.23
CA ARG A 34 -10.60 6.46 19.42
C ARG A 34 -9.95 7.75 18.95
N THR A 35 -9.25 8.45 19.85
CA THR A 35 -8.56 9.71 19.54
C THR A 35 -7.40 9.50 18.56
N VAL A 36 -6.68 8.38 18.69
CA VAL A 36 -5.59 8.01 17.77
C VAL A 36 -6.09 7.91 16.32
N CYS A 37 -7.30 7.39 16.08
CA CYS A 37 -7.93 7.31 14.74
C CYS A 37 -8.25 8.66 14.10
N ILE A 38 -8.31 9.76 14.86
CA ILE A 38 -8.57 11.11 14.31
C ILE A 38 -7.35 11.61 13.53
N VAL A 39 -6.14 11.23 13.95
CA VAL A 39 -4.88 11.67 13.34
C VAL A 39 -4.78 11.28 11.85
N PRO A 40 -4.92 10.00 11.45
CA PRO A 40 -4.87 9.63 10.03
C PRO A 40 -6.02 10.23 9.22
N ALA A 41 -7.20 10.42 9.81
CA ALA A 41 -8.32 11.07 9.14
C ALA A 41 -8.01 12.53 8.78
N ALA A 42 -7.44 13.28 9.73
CA ALA A 42 -7.02 14.67 9.49
C ALA A 42 -5.91 14.77 8.43
N VAL A 43 -4.90 13.88 8.51
CA VAL A 43 -3.83 13.82 7.50
C VAL A 43 -4.39 13.48 6.12
N GLY A 44 -5.32 12.52 6.03
CA GLY A 44 -5.96 12.14 4.77
C GLY A 44 -6.73 13.29 4.12
N ILE A 45 -7.53 14.03 4.90
CA ILE A 45 -8.27 15.20 4.40
C ILE A 45 -7.30 16.29 3.93
N PHE A 46 -6.26 16.57 4.71
CA PHE A 46 -5.26 17.57 4.36
C PHE A 46 -4.50 17.23 3.07
N VAL A 47 -4.00 15.99 2.96
CA VAL A 47 -3.33 15.52 1.74
C VAL A 47 -4.29 15.52 0.55
N GLY A 48 -5.54 15.12 0.75
CA GLY A 48 -6.57 15.19 -0.30
C GLY A 48 -6.77 16.62 -0.81
N PHE A 49 -6.83 17.61 0.08
CA PHE A 49 -6.91 19.02 -0.30
C PHE A 49 -5.66 19.50 -1.06
N LEU A 50 -4.47 19.09 -0.63
CA LEU A 50 -3.22 19.42 -1.33
C LEU A 50 -3.17 18.83 -2.74
N ILE A 51 -3.60 17.58 -2.92
CA ILE A 51 -3.64 16.93 -4.23
C ILE A 51 -4.55 17.72 -5.19
N LEU A 52 -5.72 18.16 -4.73
CA LEU A 52 -6.64 18.96 -5.53
C LEU A 52 -6.08 20.33 -5.95
N LYS A 53 -5.11 20.87 -5.20
CA LYS A 53 -4.53 22.21 -5.44
C LYS A 53 -3.22 22.17 -6.21
N ILE A 54 -2.43 21.11 -6.05
CA ILE A 54 -1.03 21.05 -6.49
C ILE A 54 -0.81 19.97 -7.56
N SER A 55 -1.64 18.93 -7.61
CA SER A 55 -1.41 17.81 -8.51
C SER A 55 -2.01 18.06 -9.89
N ASP A 56 -1.21 17.81 -10.93
CA ASP A 56 -1.69 17.65 -12.29
C ASP A 56 -2.07 16.19 -12.55
N ASP A 57 -3.09 15.95 -13.37
CA ASP A 57 -3.58 14.60 -13.67
C ASP A 57 -2.60 13.76 -14.53
N ALA A 58 -1.79 14.44 -15.36
CA ALA A 58 -0.82 13.82 -16.25
C ALA A 58 0.37 14.77 -16.50
N PRO A 59 1.53 14.25 -16.96
CA PRO A 59 2.67 15.07 -17.35
C PRO A 59 2.36 16.07 -18.48
N LYS A 60 1.25 15.85 -19.20
CA LYS A 60 0.76 16.70 -20.29
C LYS A 60 -0.32 17.70 -19.86
N GLY A 61 -0.60 17.82 -18.57
CA GLY A 61 -1.67 18.66 -18.02
C GLY A 61 -2.93 17.87 -17.67
N ASN A 62 -4.02 18.57 -17.38
CA ASN A 62 -5.22 17.97 -16.82
C ASN A 62 -6.09 17.26 -17.85
N TYR A 63 -6.70 16.13 -17.46
CA TYR A 63 -7.52 15.31 -18.37
C TYR A 63 -8.72 16.09 -18.91
N ALA A 64 -9.28 16.99 -18.10
CA ALA A 64 -10.41 17.84 -18.51
C ALA A 64 -10.06 18.78 -19.67
N GLU A 65 -8.82 19.28 -19.73
CA GLU A 65 -8.36 20.17 -20.79
C GLU A 65 -8.00 19.38 -22.05
N MET A 66 -7.33 18.24 -21.90
CA MET A 66 -7.00 17.35 -23.02
C MET A 66 -8.24 16.77 -23.70
N LYS A 67 -9.31 16.46 -22.95
CA LYS A 67 -10.60 16.07 -23.52
C LYS A 67 -11.26 17.21 -24.31
N LYS A 68 -11.19 18.44 -23.81
CA LYS A 68 -11.71 19.63 -24.52
C LYS A 68 -10.93 19.94 -25.81
N GLN A 69 -9.64 19.68 -25.81
CA GLN A 69 -8.75 19.89 -26.97
C GLN A 69 -8.77 18.73 -27.99
N GLY A 70 -9.51 17.64 -27.70
CA GLY A 70 -9.62 16.49 -28.59
C GLY A 70 -8.33 15.65 -28.72
N THR A 71 -7.33 15.88 -27.87
CA THR A 71 -6.02 15.20 -27.90
C THR A 71 -6.02 13.87 -27.16
N MET A 72 -7.13 13.49 -26.52
CA MET A 72 -7.30 12.22 -25.83
C MET A 72 -8.37 11.36 -26.52
N ALA A 73 -8.01 10.12 -26.90
CA ALA A 73 -8.97 9.14 -27.37
C ALA A 73 -9.92 8.76 -26.22
N GLU A 74 -11.23 8.86 -26.45
CA GLU A 74 -12.23 8.39 -25.49
C GLU A 74 -12.28 6.86 -25.50
N VAL A 75 -11.42 6.24 -24.68
CA VAL A 75 -11.50 4.82 -24.45
C VAL A 75 -12.64 4.56 -23.48
N SER A 76 -13.66 3.84 -23.93
CA SER A 76 -14.76 3.43 -23.06
C SER A 76 -14.24 2.52 -21.95
N ALA A 77 -14.44 2.92 -20.70
CA ALA A 77 -14.07 2.12 -19.54
C ALA A 77 -14.68 0.72 -19.58
N ALA A 78 -15.91 0.59 -20.12
CA ALA A 78 -16.57 -0.70 -20.30
C ALA A 78 -15.87 -1.57 -21.36
N ALA A 79 -15.34 -0.96 -22.43
CA ALA A 79 -14.58 -1.67 -23.45
C ALA A 79 -13.23 -2.16 -22.91
N SER A 80 -12.50 -1.32 -22.17
CA SER A 80 -11.26 -1.70 -21.49
C SER A 80 -11.49 -2.79 -20.44
N PHE A 81 -12.57 -2.69 -19.67
CA PHE A 81 -12.93 -3.72 -18.69
C PHE A 81 -13.24 -5.06 -19.36
N ARG A 82 -14.06 -5.04 -20.42
CA ARG A 82 -14.40 -6.26 -21.17
C ARG A 82 -13.16 -6.89 -21.81
N ALA A 83 -12.27 -6.08 -22.38
CA ALA A 83 -11.00 -6.57 -22.91
C ALA A 83 -10.15 -7.22 -21.81
N GLY A 84 -10.01 -6.58 -20.64
CA GLY A 84 -9.29 -7.15 -19.50
C GLY A 84 -9.89 -8.46 -19.00
N ALA A 85 -11.23 -8.51 -18.83
CA ALA A 85 -11.94 -9.66 -18.29
C ALA A 85 -11.97 -10.87 -19.23
N LEU A 86 -11.94 -10.67 -20.55
CA LEU A 86 -11.90 -11.76 -21.53
C LEU A 86 -10.49 -12.34 -21.74
N ASN A 87 -9.45 -11.66 -21.25
CA ASN A 87 -8.08 -12.13 -21.37
C ASN A 87 -7.75 -13.16 -20.28
N PHE A 88 -7.40 -14.39 -20.70
CA PHE A 88 -7.02 -15.46 -19.78
C PHE A 88 -5.78 -15.12 -18.93
N ASN A 89 -4.79 -14.44 -19.52
CA ASN A 89 -3.59 -14.00 -18.80
C ASN A 89 -3.92 -13.05 -17.63
N THR A 90 -4.97 -12.23 -17.76
CA THR A 90 -5.43 -11.35 -16.68
C THR A 90 -5.88 -12.17 -15.47
N TRP A 91 -6.59 -13.27 -15.68
CA TRP A 91 -7.06 -14.13 -14.60
C TRP A 91 -5.93 -14.88 -13.90
N LEU A 92 -4.93 -15.34 -14.65
CA LEU A 92 -3.73 -15.94 -14.06
C LEU A 92 -3.00 -14.96 -13.15
N LEU A 93 -2.75 -13.74 -13.64
CA LEU A 93 -2.11 -12.68 -12.86
C LEU A 93 -2.97 -12.25 -11.67
N PHE A 94 -4.30 -12.21 -11.84
CA PHE A 94 -5.25 -11.88 -10.78
C PHE A 94 -5.21 -12.90 -9.65
N ILE A 95 -5.29 -14.20 -9.95
CA ILE A 95 -5.25 -15.26 -8.93
C ILE A 95 -3.90 -15.25 -8.23
N GLN A 96 -2.80 -15.15 -8.97
CA GLN A 96 -1.46 -15.09 -8.38
C GLN A 96 -1.32 -13.88 -7.43
N TYR A 97 -1.78 -12.71 -7.85
CA TYR A 97 -1.78 -11.51 -7.02
C TYR A 97 -2.67 -11.66 -5.79
N ALA A 98 -3.88 -12.21 -5.95
CA ALA A 98 -4.81 -12.44 -4.85
C ALA A 98 -4.24 -13.41 -3.81
N CYS A 99 -3.57 -14.48 -4.24
CA CYS A 99 -2.90 -15.42 -3.33
C CYS A 99 -1.74 -14.77 -2.59
N CYS A 100 -0.82 -14.10 -3.30
CA CYS A 100 0.34 -13.47 -2.67
C CYS A 100 -0.07 -12.33 -1.72
N PHE A 101 -0.91 -11.41 -2.20
CA PHE A 101 -1.35 -10.27 -1.41
C PHE A 101 -2.31 -10.66 -0.29
N GLY A 102 -3.16 -11.68 -0.51
CA GLY A 102 -4.07 -12.20 0.51
C GLY A 102 -3.35 -12.81 1.70
N VAL A 103 -2.34 -13.66 1.44
CA VAL A 103 -1.47 -14.22 2.50
C VAL A 103 -0.69 -13.13 3.22
N GLU A 104 -0.20 -12.14 2.47
CA GLU A 104 0.48 -10.98 3.06
C GLU A 104 -0.45 -10.20 4.01
N LEU A 105 -1.71 -9.98 3.64
CA LEU A 105 -2.68 -9.25 4.44
C LEU A 105 -3.08 -10.00 5.72
N THR A 106 -3.32 -11.32 5.63
CA THR A 106 -3.65 -12.14 6.80
C THR A 106 -2.48 -12.22 7.78
N MET A 107 -1.26 -12.36 7.27
CA MET A 107 -0.05 -12.35 8.09
C MET A 107 0.12 -11.01 8.83
N ASN A 108 0.02 -9.87 8.13
CA ASN A 108 0.19 -8.54 8.75
C ASN A 108 -0.90 -8.21 9.78
N ASN A 109 -2.12 -8.73 9.61
CA ASN A 109 -3.21 -8.56 10.58
C ASN A 109 -2.96 -9.40 11.85
N ALA A 110 -2.58 -10.68 11.67
CA ALA A 110 -2.37 -11.59 12.79
C ALA A 110 -1.02 -11.40 13.51
N ALA A 111 -0.01 -10.82 12.86
CA ALA A 111 1.36 -10.74 13.37
C ALA A 111 1.46 -10.03 14.73
N ALA A 112 0.81 -8.87 14.89
CA ALA A 112 0.89 -8.10 16.12
C ALA A 112 0.28 -8.85 17.33
N LEU A 113 -0.85 -9.55 17.11
CA LEU A 113 -1.49 -10.39 18.13
C LEU A 113 -0.62 -11.62 18.44
N TYR A 114 -0.09 -12.28 17.41
CA TYR A 114 0.77 -13.45 17.58
C TYR A 114 2.03 -13.15 18.42
N PHE A 115 2.70 -12.02 18.16
CA PHE A 115 3.87 -11.61 18.94
C PHE A 115 3.53 -11.27 20.40
N ARG A 116 2.34 -10.76 20.66
CA ARG A 116 1.87 -10.49 22.02
C ARG A 116 1.55 -11.78 22.79
N GLU A 117 0.82 -12.71 22.16
CA GLU A 117 0.30 -13.91 22.82
C GLU A 117 1.34 -15.02 22.97
N GLN A 118 2.18 -15.26 21.96
CA GLN A 118 3.16 -16.35 22.01
C GLN A 118 4.48 -15.95 22.69
N PHE A 119 4.93 -14.70 22.48
CA PHE A 119 6.20 -14.22 23.03
C PHE A 119 6.03 -13.36 24.29
N ASN A 120 4.79 -13.21 24.80
CA ASN A 120 4.45 -12.37 25.96
C ASN A 120 5.01 -10.93 25.85
N LEU A 121 5.11 -10.40 24.63
CA LEU A 121 5.64 -9.06 24.39
C LEU A 121 4.58 -7.99 24.70
N ASN A 122 5.04 -6.83 25.19
CA ASN A 122 4.18 -5.66 25.31
C ASN A 122 3.62 -5.25 23.95
N THR A 123 2.39 -4.72 23.94
CA THR A 123 1.67 -4.29 22.71
C THR A 123 2.51 -3.36 21.83
N GLU A 124 3.32 -2.51 22.45
CA GLU A 124 4.22 -1.56 21.77
C GLU A 124 5.35 -2.29 21.02
N SER A 125 6.10 -3.15 21.71
CA SER A 125 7.19 -3.92 21.10
C SER A 125 6.67 -4.89 20.03
N ALA A 126 5.51 -5.51 20.26
CA ALA A 126 4.86 -6.39 19.29
C ALA A 126 4.43 -5.64 18.02
N ALA A 127 3.87 -4.44 18.16
CA ALA A 127 3.51 -3.58 17.03
C ALA A 127 4.75 -3.08 16.27
N ALA A 128 5.82 -2.72 16.98
CA ALA A 128 7.08 -2.32 16.36
C ALA A 128 7.69 -3.46 15.51
N ILE A 129 7.73 -4.69 16.04
CA ILE A 129 8.25 -5.85 15.30
C ILE A 129 7.35 -6.20 14.10
N ALA A 130 6.02 -6.20 14.28
CA ALA A 130 5.08 -6.43 13.18
C ALA A 130 5.25 -5.39 12.06
N SER A 131 5.51 -4.12 12.41
CA SER A 131 5.71 -3.07 11.41
C SER A 131 6.89 -3.33 10.49
N LEU A 132 7.96 -4.00 10.96
CA LEU A 132 9.16 -4.29 10.15
C LEU A 132 8.83 -5.12 8.90
N PHE A 133 7.82 -5.99 8.96
CA PHE A 133 7.34 -6.72 7.79
C PHE A 133 6.76 -5.78 6.72
N GLY A 134 6.00 -4.75 7.14
CA GLY A 134 5.51 -3.69 6.25
C GLY A 134 6.64 -2.86 5.63
N TRP A 135 7.68 -2.56 6.41
CA TRP A 135 8.86 -1.82 5.93
C TRP A 135 9.71 -2.61 4.94
N MET A 136 9.88 -3.90 5.16
CA MET A 136 10.62 -4.79 4.25
C MET A 136 10.03 -4.75 2.83
N ASN A 137 8.71 -4.60 2.70
CA ASN A 137 8.04 -4.56 1.40
C ASN A 137 8.43 -3.36 0.52
N LEU A 138 8.92 -2.26 1.11
CA LEU A 138 9.46 -1.13 0.34
C LEU A 138 10.75 -1.55 -0.38
N PHE A 139 11.66 -2.17 0.36
CA PHE A 139 12.96 -2.60 -0.14
C PHE A 139 12.82 -3.83 -1.04
N ALA A 140 12.10 -4.85 -0.60
CA ALA A 140 11.91 -6.09 -1.36
C ALA A 140 11.32 -5.83 -2.75
N ARG A 141 10.37 -4.89 -2.88
CA ARG A 141 9.82 -4.51 -4.19
C ARG A 141 10.77 -3.67 -5.03
N GLY A 142 11.50 -2.73 -4.42
CA GLY A 142 12.52 -1.95 -5.13
C GLY A 142 13.65 -2.84 -5.67
N VAL A 143 14.13 -3.76 -4.85
CA VAL A 143 15.17 -4.74 -5.22
C VAL A 143 14.65 -5.72 -6.26
N GLY A 144 13.43 -6.25 -6.10
CA GLY A 144 12.81 -7.14 -7.09
C GLY A 144 12.67 -6.47 -8.47
N GLY A 145 12.22 -5.22 -8.51
CA GLY A 145 12.17 -4.43 -9.76
C GLY A 145 13.55 -4.23 -10.39
N PHE A 146 14.54 -3.82 -9.59
CA PHE A 146 15.91 -3.63 -10.06
C PHE A 146 16.54 -4.92 -10.62
N VAL A 147 16.35 -6.04 -9.92
CA VAL A 147 16.85 -7.35 -10.37
C VAL A 147 16.14 -7.77 -11.66
N SER A 148 14.83 -7.56 -11.75
CA SER A 148 14.03 -7.88 -12.94
C SER A 148 14.45 -7.04 -14.16
N ASP A 149 14.68 -5.74 -13.98
CA ASP A 149 15.13 -4.85 -15.04
C ASP A 149 16.56 -5.20 -15.51
N LYS A 150 17.45 -5.55 -14.58
CA LYS A 150 18.81 -6.00 -14.90
C LYS A 150 18.82 -7.35 -15.61
N ALA A 151 17.94 -8.27 -15.23
CA ALA A 151 17.77 -9.56 -15.91
C ALA A 151 17.16 -9.39 -17.30
N ASN A 152 16.20 -8.47 -17.46
CA ASN A 152 15.63 -8.12 -18.76
C ASN A 152 16.68 -7.50 -19.71
N ALA A 153 17.55 -6.63 -19.19
CA ALA A 153 18.65 -6.06 -19.99
C ALA A 153 19.62 -7.12 -20.53
N LYS A 154 19.75 -8.27 -19.85
CA LYS A 154 20.70 -9.34 -20.22
C LYS A 154 20.06 -10.49 -21.02
N MET A 155 18.79 -10.82 -20.77
CA MET A 155 18.11 -12.01 -21.33
C MET A 155 16.74 -11.71 -21.95
N GLY A 156 16.37 -10.43 -22.12
CA GLY A 156 15.07 -10.01 -22.64
C GLY A 156 13.90 -10.49 -21.78
N MET A 157 12.72 -10.69 -22.40
CA MET A 157 11.49 -11.11 -21.70
C MET A 157 11.63 -12.42 -20.92
N ARG A 158 12.51 -13.33 -21.33
CA ARG A 158 12.79 -14.57 -20.58
C ARG A 158 13.48 -14.30 -19.24
N GLY A 159 14.35 -13.29 -19.19
CA GLY A 159 14.99 -12.87 -17.94
C GLY A 159 14.01 -12.28 -16.94
N ARG A 160 12.93 -11.66 -17.41
CA ARG A 160 11.87 -11.06 -16.59
C ARG A 160 10.89 -12.07 -16.01
N ILE A 161 10.75 -13.24 -16.64
CA ILE A 161 9.86 -14.32 -16.18
C ILE A 161 10.56 -15.22 -15.14
N CYS A 162 11.89 -15.28 -15.16
CA CYS A 162 12.68 -16.09 -14.24
C CYS A 162 13.02 -15.41 -12.91
N THR A 163 12.75 -14.12 -12.76
CA THR A 163 12.99 -13.29 -11.56
C THR A 163 11.69 -12.89 -10.91
#